data_AF-A0A015K4X7-F1
#
_entry.id   AF-A0A015K4X7-F1
#
_cell.length_a   1.000
_cell.length_b   1.000
_cell.length_c   1.000
_cell.angle_alpha   90.00
_cell.angle_beta   90.00
_cell.angle_gamma   90.00
#
_symmetry.space_group_name_H-M   'P 1'
#
loop_
_entity.id
_entity.type
_entity.pdbx_description
1 polymer ?
#
loop_
_entity_poly.entity_id
_entity_poly.type
_entity_poly.pdbx_seq_one_letter_code
_entity_poly.pdbx_strand_id
1 'polypeptide(L)'
;MNMNTPETTKTNETYLGQDAITSYLRERKGKPSYHGFLTQYRDVIVKTSFSSSFWGDLDNSWATNFLREMGKLNLNKEILDSLKAKVSTERLQRKKDLQTFWQGVIEEYEKENVKPSSKKCRQSIITLICLVEGSTRLANAFPIDINREQLVGHLKKLIKKENDFINVNANKLRLWKVKIHDDDDEQLSNLLLLDKDELLPTRKISEYFPSSPLQRHINIIVKLPHSALRLEEVLSYPPPHIGYSPYGTTSKTTTRAGGKPPRKVMLWENFFDNVNAYSFDELDRERKFKEPMFVNDFIVTEEEVVRQALNVNIFLVLNRLFSDYKFSMRKVYASGKPDYSCYYQEKLLILVIETKRIHILEGIKDGQKLSDFCKTNAKARDVVQQLYNYMSENELQFGVLSTYDKHWFVKRDYQDIYISESLSLDSSSPPASSQSLRVYSSTGKGESLFSSSQQN
;
A
#
# COMPACT_ATOMS: atom_id res chain seq x y z
N MET A 1 -35.44 19.07 46.57
CA MET A 1 -35.65 17.72 46.02
C MET A 1 -34.32 17.23 45.49
N ASN A 2 -33.76 16.21 46.16
CA ASN A 2 -32.46 15.62 45.84
C ASN A 2 -32.50 14.92 44.47
N MET A 3 -31.60 15.32 43.58
CA MET A 3 -31.28 14.54 42.38
C MET A 3 -30.27 13.47 42.79
N ASN A 4 -30.75 12.27 43.09
CA ASN A 4 -29.91 11.08 43.28
C ASN A 4 -29.30 10.69 41.93
N THR A 5 -27.98 10.73 41.85
CA THR A 5 -27.19 9.99 40.85
C THR A 5 -27.49 8.49 40.93
N PRO A 6 -27.61 7.78 39.80
CA PRO A 6 -27.82 6.34 39.84
C PRO A 6 -26.54 5.66 40.31
N GLU A 7 -26.63 4.96 41.44
CA GLU A 7 -25.64 3.98 41.89
C GLU A 7 -25.44 2.95 40.78
N THR A 8 -24.24 2.94 40.21
CA THR A 8 -23.76 1.83 39.39
C THR A 8 -23.65 0.60 40.29
N THR A 9 -24.63 -0.28 40.20
CA THR A 9 -24.56 -1.64 40.70
C THR A 9 -23.36 -2.34 40.06
N LYS A 10 -22.26 -2.47 40.82
CA LYS A 10 -21.16 -3.38 40.47
C LYS A 10 -21.74 -4.79 40.46
N THR A 11 -22.06 -5.29 39.28
CA THR A 11 -22.30 -6.71 39.06
C THR A 11 -21.03 -7.46 39.47
N ASN A 12 -21.09 -8.18 40.59
CA ASN A 12 -20.08 -9.17 40.94
C ASN A 12 -20.14 -10.26 39.86
N GLU A 13 -19.31 -10.13 38.82
CA GLU A 13 -19.14 -11.16 37.81
C GLU A 13 -18.55 -12.41 38.46
N THR A 14 -19.42 -13.36 38.79
CA THR A 14 -19.02 -14.67 39.29
C THR A 14 -18.50 -15.48 38.11
N TYR A 15 -17.20 -15.80 38.09
CA TYR A 15 -16.58 -16.57 37.03
C TYR A 15 -16.47 -18.05 37.42
N LEU A 16 -16.50 -18.95 36.43
CA LEU A 16 -16.40 -20.39 36.65
C LEU A 16 -15.09 -20.72 37.38
N GLY A 17 -15.18 -21.45 38.50
CA GLY A 17 -14.03 -21.81 39.34
C GLY A 17 -13.68 -20.82 40.45
N GLN A 18 -14.42 -19.71 40.60
CA GLN A 18 -14.19 -18.73 41.68
C GLN A 18 -14.30 -19.34 43.09
N ASP A 19 -15.28 -20.21 43.32
CA ASP A 19 -15.49 -20.86 44.62
C ASP A 19 -14.32 -21.76 45.03
N ALA A 20 -13.67 -22.40 44.05
CA ALA A 20 -12.50 -23.25 44.28
C ALA A 20 -11.29 -22.41 44.74
N ILE A 21 -11.03 -21.29 44.07
CA ILE A 21 -9.97 -20.36 44.46
C ILE A 21 -10.24 -19.81 45.87
N THR A 22 -11.47 -19.35 46.12
CA THR A 22 -11.87 -18.78 47.41
C THR A 22 -11.73 -19.80 48.55
N SER A 23 -12.13 -21.05 48.31
CA SER A 23 -12.00 -22.14 49.27
C SER A 23 -10.54 -22.44 49.58
N TYR A 24 -9.69 -22.60 48.55
CA TYR A 24 -8.25 -22.84 48.72
C TYR A 24 -7.57 -21.73 49.53
N LEU A 25 -7.84 -20.47 49.20
CA LEU A 25 -7.23 -19.32 49.89
C LEU A 25 -7.64 -19.25 51.36
N ARG A 26 -8.90 -19.60 51.69
CA ARG A 26 -9.39 -19.68 53.08
C ARG A 26 -8.71 -20.80 53.87
N GLU A 27 -8.50 -21.95 53.26
CA GLU A 27 -7.85 -23.11 53.89
C GLU A 27 -6.36 -22.89 54.16
N ARG A 28 -5.65 -22.22 53.24
CA ARG A 28 -4.18 -22.04 53.33
C ARG A 28 -3.71 -20.92 54.27
N LYS A 29 -4.64 -20.16 54.87
CA LYS A 29 -4.43 -19.19 55.97
C LYS A 29 -3.08 -18.44 55.94
N GLY A 30 -2.71 -17.85 54.81
CA GLY A 30 -1.53 -16.98 54.68
C GLY A 30 -0.29 -17.56 54.01
N LYS A 31 -0.31 -18.82 53.54
CA LYS A 31 0.76 -19.38 52.68
C LYS A 31 0.22 -19.99 51.37
N PRO A 32 -0.53 -19.23 50.54
CA PRO A 32 -1.00 -19.73 49.26
C PRO A 32 0.16 -20.09 48.33
N SER A 33 -0.05 -21.12 47.50
CA SER A 33 0.81 -21.54 46.41
C SER A 33 -0.07 -21.73 45.19
N TYR A 34 0.28 -21.10 44.08
CA TYR A 34 -0.53 -21.19 42.88
C TYR A 34 -0.44 -22.59 42.26
N HIS A 35 0.76 -23.19 42.23
CA HIS A 35 0.92 -24.57 41.79
C HIS A 35 0.17 -25.53 42.72
N GLY A 36 0.24 -25.32 44.03
CA GLY A 36 -0.49 -26.13 45.01
C GLY A 36 -2.02 -26.05 44.84
N PHE A 37 -2.55 -24.88 44.46
CA PHE A 37 -3.95 -24.73 44.08
C PHE A 37 -4.27 -25.56 42.83
N LEU A 38 -3.49 -25.42 41.76
CA LEU A 38 -3.69 -26.15 40.51
C LEU A 38 -3.69 -27.66 40.72
N THR A 39 -2.75 -28.18 41.51
CA THR A 39 -2.70 -29.62 41.82
C THR A 39 -3.89 -30.08 42.66
N GLN A 40 -4.31 -29.31 43.68
CA GLN A 40 -5.38 -29.71 44.61
C GLN A 40 -6.77 -29.63 43.97
N TYR A 41 -7.00 -28.66 43.07
CA TYR A 41 -8.31 -28.40 42.46
C TYR A 41 -8.37 -28.78 40.98
N ARG A 42 -7.51 -29.69 40.53
CA ARG A 42 -7.39 -30.11 39.13
C ARG A 42 -8.74 -30.50 38.52
N ASP A 43 -9.53 -31.33 39.20
CA ASP A 43 -10.82 -31.80 38.68
C ASP A 43 -11.84 -30.66 38.47
N VAL A 44 -11.82 -29.67 39.38
CA VAL A 44 -12.66 -28.49 39.23
C VAL A 44 -12.16 -27.64 38.07
N ILE A 45 -10.84 -27.46 37.95
CA ILE A 45 -10.21 -26.71 36.86
C ILE A 45 -10.54 -27.35 35.51
N VAL A 46 -10.48 -28.68 35.38
CA VAL A 46 -10.85 -29.40 34.16
C VAL A 46 -12.30 -29.08 33.78
N LYS A 47 -13.25 -29.14 34.72
CA LYS A 47 -14.68 -28.90 34.44
C LYS A 47 -15.04 -27.44 34.17
N THR A 48 -14.28 -26.50 34.73
CA THR A 48 -14.60 -25.06 34.71
C THR A 48 -13.72 -24.26 33.74
N SER A 49 -12.70 -24.88 33.14
CA SER A 49 -11.89 -24.26 32.10
C SER A 49 -12.63 -24.20 30.77
N PHE A 50 -12.28 -23.20 29.95
CA PHE A 50 -12.82 -23.01 28.61
C PHE A 50 -11.91 -23.64 27.55
N SER A 51 -12.46 -23.91 26.37
CA SER A 51 -11.67 -24.43 25.25
C SER A 51 -10.62 -23.42 24.81
N SER A 52 -9.36 -23.67 25.16
CA SER A 52 -8.19 -22.98 24.63
C SER A 52 -7.13 -24.00 24.23
N SER A 53 -6.55 -23.83 23.05
CA SER A 53 -5.46 -24.67 22.57
C SER A 53 -4.07 -24.21 23.03
N PHE A 54 -3.99 -23.06 23.70
CA PHE A 54 -2.74 -22.53 24.21
C PHE A 54 -2.75 -22.53 25.75
N TRP A 55 -1.88 -23.34 26.34
CA TRP A 55 -1.79 -23.49 27.80
C TRP A 55 -1.50 -22.16 28.52
N GLY A 56 -0.81 -21.23 27.85
CA GLY A 56 -0.49 -19.92 28.40
C GLY A 56 -1.75 -19.06 28.64
N ASP A 57 -2.78 -19.20 27.82
CA ASP A 57 -4.03 -18.45 28.00
C ASP A 57 -4.81 -18.96 29.22
N LEU A 58 -4.85 -20.28 29.41
CA LEU A 58 -5.43 -20.90 30.60
C LEU A 58 -4.66 -20.49 31.87
N ASP A 59 -3.33 -20.59 31.84
CA ASP A 59 -2.50 -20.21 32.97
C ASP A 59 -2.66 -18.73 33.34
N ASN A 60 -2.65 -17.85 32.34
CA ASN A 60 -2.81 -16.41 32.57
C ASN A 60 -4.20 -16.08 33.13
N SER A 61 -5.25 -16.73 32.64
CA SER A 61 -6.62 -16.54 33.14
C SER A 61 -6.73 -16.99 34.61
N TRP A 62 -6.31 -18.21 34.92
CA TRP A 62 -6.39 -18.76 36.28
C TRP A 62 -5.48 -18.02 37.26
N ALA A 63 -4.27 -17.62 36.86
CA ALA A 63 -3.38 -16.83 37.70
C ALA A 63 -3.92 -15.43 37.98
N THR A 64 -4.51 -14.76 36.98
CA THR A 64 -5.14 -13.44 37.16
C THR A 64 -6.28 -13.52 38.17
N ASN A 65 -7.13 -14.54 38.02
CA ASN A 65 -8.24 -14.80 38.92
C ASN A 65 -7.75 -15.14 40.34
N PHE A 66 -6.71 -15.96 40.46
CA PHE A 66 -6.09 -16.30 41.75
C PHE A 66 -5.55 -15.06 42.48
N LEU A 67 -4.81 -14.20 41.78
CA LEU A 67 -4.27 -12.95 42.34
C LEU A 67 -5.38 -11.95 42.69
N ARG A 68 -6.47 -11.92 41.93
CA ARG A 68 -7.65 -11.10 42.20
C ARG A 68 -8.34 -11.50 43.50
N GLU A 69 -8.60 -12.80 43.70
CA GLU A 69 -9.23 -13.27 44.94
C GLU A 69 -8.29 -13.14 46.15
N MET A 70 -6.97 -13.30 45.97
CA MET A 70 -6.00 -12.96 47.02
C MET A 70 -6.10 -11.50 47.45
N GLY A 71 -6.36 -10.59 46.51
CA GLY A 71 -6.57 -9.18 46.78
C GLY A 71 -7.80 -8.87 47.63
N LYS A 72 -8.73 -9.81 47.78
CA LYS A 72 -9.93 -9.68 48.61
C LYS A 72 -9.72 -10.18 50.05
N LEU A 73 -8.55 -10.73 50.37
CA LEU A 73 -8.24 -11.16 51.74
C LEU A 73 -8.00 -9.93 52.64
N ASN A 74 -8.53 -9.95 53.87
CA ASN A 74 -8.30 -8.92 54.89
C ASN A 74 -6.87 -9.04 55.48
N LEU A 75 -5.85 -8.83 54.64
CA LEU A 75 -4.43 -8.86 55.01
C LEU A 75 -3.82 -7.47 54.92
N ASN A 76 -2.75 -7.22 55.68
CA ASN A 76 -1.93 -6.03 55.51
C ASN A 76 -1.37 -6.00 54.07
N LYS A 77 -1.37 -4.81 53.45
CA LYS A 77 -0.86 -4.55 52.10
C LYS A 77 0.56 -5.09 51.86
N GLU A 78 1.48 -4.94 52.80
CA GLU A 78 2.86 -5.45 52.66
C GLU A 78 2.91 -6.98 52.57
N ILE A 79 2.09 -7.66 53.38
CA ILE A 79 1.97 -9.12 53.36
C ILE A 79 1.34 -9.57 52.04
N LEU A 80 0.32 -8.86 51.57
CA LEU A 80 -0.35 -9.16 50.31
C LEU A 80 0.60 -9.01 49.11
N ASP A 81 1.40 -7.94 49.07
CA ASP A 81 2.36 -7.68 47.99
C ASP A 81 3.48 -8.74 47.99
N SER A 82 3.97 -9.13 49.17
CA SER A 82 4.93 -10.24 49.32
C SER A 82 4.37 -11.56 48.79
N LEU A 83 3.11 -11.88 49.08
CA LEU A 83 2.45 -13.09 48.60
C LEU A 83 2.22 -13.07 47.09
N LYS A 84 1.84 -11.93 46.50
CA LYS A 84 1.70 -11.79 45.04
C LYS A 84 3.05 -11.97 44.33
N ALA A 85 4.12 -11.37 44.87
CA ALA A 85 5.47 -11.54 44.34
C ALA A 85 5.89 -13.02 44.36
N LYS A 86 5.64 -13.71 45.48
CA LYS A 86 5.89 -15.15 45.62
C LYS A 86 5.17 -15.97 44.55
N VAL A 87 3.88 -15.70 44.28
CA VAL A 87 3.10 -16.39 43.24
C VAL A 87 3.69 -16.15 41.84
N SER A 88 4.10 -14.92 41.54
CA SER A 88 4.76 -14.60 40.26
C SER A 88 6.10 -15.33 40.10
N THR A 89 6.92 -15.37 41.17
CA THR A 89 8.18 -16.13 41.17
C THR A 89 7.95 -17.63 41.02
N GLU A 90 6.95 -18.18 41.72
CA GLU A 90 6.55 -19.59 41.63
C GLU A 90 6.16 -19.96 40.19
N ARG A 91 5.37 -19.12 39.51
CA ARG A 91 4.98 -19.32 38.10
C ARG A 91 6.18 -19.31 37.15
N LEU A 92 7.14 -18.42 37.39
CA LEU A 92 8.34 -18.33 36.57
C LEU A 92 9.25 -19.55 36.75
N GLN A 93 9.46 -19.99 37.99
CA GLN A 93 10.32 -21.13 38.32
C GLN A 93 9.71 -22.46 37.85
N ARG A 94 8.39 -22.62 37.94
CA ARG A 94 7.67 -23.86 37.60
C ARG A 94 7.08 -23.85 36.18
N LYS A 95 7.65 -23.07 35.26
CA LYS A 95 7.11 -22.91 33.90
C LYS A 95 6.91 -24.25 33.16
N LYS A 96 7.87 -25.18 33.30
CA LYS A 96 7.76 -26.53 32.70
C LYS A 96 6.65 -27.37 33.35
N ASP A 97 6.57 -27.36 34.68
CA ASP A 97 5.54 -28.08 35.43
C ASP A 97 4.13 -27.57 35.08
N LEU A 98 3.97 -26.24 34.97
CA LEU A 98 2.71 -25.60 34.57
C LEU A 98 2.33 -25.98 33.15
N GLN A 99 3.28 -26.00 32.22
CA GLN A 99 3.03 -26.45 30.86
C GLN A 99 2.53 -27.90 30.84
N THR A 100 3.18 -28.82 31.57
CA THR A 100 2.74 -30.22 31.67
C THR A 100 1.37 -30.35 32.32
N PHE A 101 1.11 -29.60 33.39
CA PHE A 101 -0.18 -29.59 34.07
C PHE A 101 -1.31 -29.16 33.12
N TRP A 102 -1.15 -28.01 32.45
CA TRP A 102 -2.17 -27.45 31.56
C TRP A 102 -2.38 -28.29 30.31
N GLN A 103 -1.34 -28.91 29.76
CA GLN A 103 -1.48 -29.91 28.70
C GLN A 103 -2.35 -31.08 29.15
N GLY A 104 -2.13 -31.61 30.35
CA GLY A 104 -2.96 -32.69 30.91
C GLY A 104 -4.41 -32.26 31.16
N VAL A 105 -4.65 -31.00 31.57
CA VAL A 105 -6.02 -30.45 31.73
C VAL A 105 -6.73 -30.34 30.38
N ILE A 106 -6.04 -29.85 29.35
CA ILE A 106 -6.59 -29.74 27.98
C ILE A 106 -6.97 -31.13 27.46
N GLU A 107 -6.08 -32.12 27.58
CA GLU A 107 -6.35 -33.49 27.15
C GLU A 107 -7.56 -34.13 27.85
N GLU A 108 -7.75 -33.83 29.13
CA GLU A 108 -8.88 -34.36 29.92
C GLU A 108 -10.19 -33.67 29.58
N TYR A 109 -10.17 -32.33 29.47
CA TYR A 109 -11.32 -31.54 29.03
C TYR A 109 -11.80 -31.99 27.65
N GLU A 110 -10.87 -32.28 26.72
CA GLU A 110 -11.18 -32.80 25.39
C GLU A 110 -11.79 -34.21 25.44
N LYS A 111 -11.37 -35.08 26.37
CA LYS A 111 -11.95 -36.42 26.55
C LYS A 111 -13.36 -36.37 27.12
N GLU A 112 -13.63 -35.48 28.08
CA GLU A 112 -14.91 -35.42 28.77
C GLU A 112 -16.00 -34.69 27.97
N ASN A 113 -15.63 -33.73 27.11
CA ASN A 113 -16.60 -32.83 26.46
C ASN A 113 -16.83 -33.07 24.95
N VAL A 114 -16.15 -34.05 24.33
CA VAL A 114 -16.35 -34.36 22.91
C VAL A 114 -17.29 -35.56 22.73
N LYS A 115 -18.58 -35.27 22.46
CA LYS A 115 -19.51 -36.22 21.80
C LYS A 115 -18.99 -36.58 20.40
N PRO A 116 -19.23 -37.80 19.89
CA PRO A 116 -18.65 -38.30 18.65
C PRO A 116 -19.33 -37.68 17.41
N SER A 117 -19.00 -36.42 17.11
CA SER A 117 -19.32 -35.81 15.81
C SER A 117 -18.36 -34.66 15.50
N SER A 118 -17.13 -35.03 15.17
CA SER A 118 -16.20 -34.37 14.23
C SER A 118 -14.77 -34.70 14.66
N LYS A 119 -14.05 -35.49 13.85
CA LYS A 119 -12.60 -35.61 13.98
C LYS A 119 -12.01 -34.20 13.83
N LYS A 120 -11.56 -33.58 14.93
CA LYS A 120 -10.80 -32.32 14.88
C LYS A 120 -9.34 -32.62 15.18
N CYS A 121 -8.57 -32.33 14.14
CA CYS A 121 -7.16 -32.59 13.91
C CYS A 121 -6.29 -32.01 15.04
N ARG A 122 -5.27 -32.76 15.48
CA ARG A 122 -4.11 -32.20 16.19
C ARG A 122 -3.68 -30.93 15.44
N GLN A 123 -3.52 -29.81 16.14
CA GLN A 123 -3.05 -28.56 15.54
C GLN A 123 -1.64 -28.76 14.99
N SER A 124 -1.57 -29.18 13.73
CA SER A 124 -0.33 -29.39 13.01
C SER A 124 0.06 -28.07 12.38
N ILE A 125 0.60 -27.17 13.21
CA ILE A 125 1.21 -25.94 12.73
C ILE A 125 2.45 -26.31 11.91
N ILE A 126 2.63 -25.64 10.79
CA ILE A 126 3.79 -25.75 9.89
C ILE A 126 4.37 -24.35 9.71
N THR A 127 5.69 -24.23 9.86
CA THR A 127 6.45 -23.03 9.52
C THR A 127 6.89 -23.13 8.06
N LEU A 128 6.56 -22.11 7.27
CA LEU A 128 6.89 -22.01 5.86
C LEU A 128 7.80 -20.82 5.63
N ILE A 129 8.95 -21.04 4.98
CA ILE A 129 9.85 -19.97 4.60
C ILE A 129 9.39 -19.38 3.26
N CYS A 130 9.05 -18.10 3.28
CA CYS A 130 8.52 -17.35 2.16
C CYS A 130 9.57 -16.36 1.64
N LEU A 131 9.60 -16.14 0.32
CA LEU A 131 10.47 -15.15 -0.32
C LEU A 131 9.69 -14.38 -1.39
N VAL A 132 9.84 -13.06 -1.44
CA VAL A 132 9.19 -12.22 -2.46
C VAL A 132 10.00 -12.24 -3.76
N GLU A 133 9.33 -12.54 -4.87
CA GLU A 133 9.93 -12.56 -6.21
C GLU A 133 10.61 -11.22 -6.55
N GLY A 134 11.87 -11.26 -7.00
CA GLY A 134 12.66 -10.07 -7.36
C GLY A 134 13.44 -9.45 -6.19
N SER A 135 13.40 -10.04 -5.00
CA SER A 135 14.28 -9.67 -3.89
C SER A 135 15.71 -10.14 -4.19
N THR A 136 16.66 -9.21 -4.33
CA THR A 136 18.04 -9.52 -4.78
C THR A 136 18.93 -10.20 -3.73
N ARG A 137 18.39 -10.62 -2.57
CA ARG A 137 19.11 -11.37 -1.52
C ARG A 137 18.15 -12.30 -0.78
N LEU A 138 18.56 -13.56 -0.58
CA LEU A 138 17.87 -14.53 0.29
C LEU A 138 17.69 -14.05 1.75
N ALA A 139 18.47 -13.04 2.17
CA ALA A 139 18.31 -12.34 3.44
C ALA A 139 16.91 -11.73 3.67
N ASN A 140 16.10 -11.57 2.62
CA ASN A 140 14.73 -11.06 2.70
C ASN A 140 13.68 -12.18 2.85
N ALA A 141 14.09 -13.45 2.96
CA ALA A 141 13.18 -14.53 3.26
C ALA A 141 12.63 -14.41 4.70
N PHE A 142 11.36 -14.73 4.90
CA PHE A 142 10.70 -14.61 6.19
C PHE A 142 9.86 -15.85 6.52
N PRO A 143 9.80 -16.25 7.80
CA PRO A 143 8.98 -17.38 8.23
C PRO A 143 7.51 -16.98 8.39
N ILE A 144 6.60 -17.91 8.08
CA ILE A 144 5.17 -17.81 8.41
C ILE A 144 4.71 -19.11 9.07
N ASP A 145 4.09 -18.99 10.24
CA ASP A 145 3.42 -20.10 10.90
C ASP A 145 1.95 -20.18 10.49
N ILE A 146 1.51 -21.36 10.06
CA ILE A 146 0.12 -21.60 9.67
C ILE A 146 -0.33 -23.01 10.05
N ASN A 147 -1.62 -23.19 10.35
CA ASN A 147 -2.17 -24.53 10.59
C ASN A 147 -2.37 -25.26 9.26
N ARG A 148 -1.93 -26.53 9.17
CA ARG A 148 -2.07 -27.38 7.98
C ARG A 148 -3.50 -27.53 7.46
N GLU A 149 -4.50 -27.43 8.33
CA GLU A 149 -5.93 -27.50 7.94
C GLU A 149 -6.51 -26.18 7.43
N GLN A 150 -5.77 -25.07 7.57
CA GLN A 150 -6.20 -23.78 7.02
C GLN A 150 -6.00 -23.75 5.50
N LEU A 151 -6.80 -22.91 4.85
CA LEU A 151 -6.71 -22.68 3.42
C LEU A 151 -5.52 -21.78 3.07
N VAL A 152 -5.00 -21.91 1.86
CA VAL A 152 -4.00 -20.99 1.28
C VAL A 152 -4.49 -19.53 1.30
N GLY A 153 -5.80 -19.28 1.21
CA GLY A 153 -6.35 -17.92 1.38
C GLY A 153 -6.02 -17.28 2.74
N HIS A 154 -5.88 -18.07 3.81
CA HIS A 154 -5.43 -17.57 5.12
C HIS A 154 -3.93 -17.28 5.11
N LEU A 155 -3.13 -18.12 4.44
CA LEU A 155 -1.70 -17.90 4.25
C LEU A 155 -1.42 -16.56 3.56
N LYS A 156 -2.17 -16.24 2.50
CA LYS A 156 -2.06 -14.95 1.80
C LYS A 156 -2.29 -13.75 2.73
N LYS A 157 -3.26 -13.85 3.67
CA LYS A 157 -3.53 -12.79 4.65
C LYS A 157 -2.39 -12.63 5.67
N LEU A 158 -1.81 -13.74 6.12
CA LEU A 158 -0.67 -13.73 7.04
C LEU A 158 0.58 -13.12 6.38
N ILE A 159 0.90 -13.56 5.16
CA ILE A 159 2.01 -13.02 4.36
C ILE A 159 1.89 -11.51 4.18
N LYS A 160 0.68 -11.02 3.84
CA LYS A 160 0.44 -9.57 3.71
C LYS A 160 0.74 -8.82 5.01
N LYS A 161 0.29 -9.36 6.14
CA LYS A 161 0.46 -8.74 7.46
C LYS A 161 1.93 -8.66 7.88
N GLU A 162 2.71 -9.70 7.58
CA GLU A 162 4.11 -9.80 7.98
C GLU A 162 5.01 -8.84 7.21
N ASN A 163 4.76 -8.65 5.91
CA ASN A 163 5.62 -7.83 5.04
C ASN A 163 5.11 -6.40 4.82
N ASP A 164 4.04 -6.00 5.52
CA ASP A 164 3.36 -4.70 5.40
C ASP A 164 3.20 -4.24 3.94
N PHE A 165 2.61 -5.08 3.08
CA PHE A 165 2.32 -4.69 1.70
C PHE A 165 1.21 -3.62 1.66
N ILE A 166 1.62 -2.36 1.83
CA ILE A 166 0.77 -1.17 1.71
C ILE A 166 0.16 -1.18 0.29
N ASN A 167 -1.17 -1.09 0.21
CA ASN A 167 -1.96 -1.07 -1.03
C ASN A 167 -2.13 -2.38 -1.83
N VAL A 168 -1.60 -3.53 -1.39
CA VAL A 168 -1.88 -4.82 -2.05
C VAL A 168 -2.97 -5.59 -1.30
N ASN A 169 -4.04 -6.00 -1.98
CA ASN A 169 -5.02 -6.91 -1.37
C ASN A 169 -4.44 -8.33 -1.29
N ALA A 170 -4.58 -8.99 -0.14
CA ALA A 170 -4.06 -10.34 0.07
C ALA A 170 -4.57 -11.35 -0.97
N ASN A 171 -5.79 -11.17 -1.48
CA ASN A 171 -6.34 -12.05 -2.52
C ASN A 171 -5.60 -11.95 -3.88
N LYS A 172 -4.86 -10.86 -4.13
CA LYS A 172 -4.09 -10.62 -5.35
C LYS A 172 -2.69 -11.24 -5.34
N LEU A 173 -2.19 -11.65 -4.17
CA LEU A 173 -0.90 -12.35 -4.07
C LEU A 173 -1.00 -13.70 -4.79
N ARG A 174 0.01 -14.07 -5.60
CA ARG A 174 0.15 -15.42 -6.16
C ARG A 174 1.30 -16.13 -5.44
N LEU A 175 1.12 -17.41 -5.14
CA LEU A 175 2.05 -18.17 -4.30
C LEU A 175 2.44 -19.46 -5.03
N TRP A 176 3.73 -19.79 -5.08
CA TRP A 176 4.22 -21.05 -5.67
C TRP A 176 4.95 -21.88 -4.64
N LYS A 177 4.75 -23.20 -4.67
CA LYS A 177 5.55 -24.14 -3.90
C LYS A 177 6.89 -24.36 -4.59
N VAL A 178 7.98 -24.20 -3.84
CA VAL A 178 9.35 -24.41 -4.33
C VAL A 178 10.18 -25.24 -3.36
N LYS A 179 11.36 -25.66 -3.80
CA LYS A 179 12.38 -26.34 -3.00
C LYS A 179 13.75 -25.80 -3.37
N ILE A 180 14.04 -24.58 -2.92
CA ILE A 180 15.31 -23.87 -3.22
C ILE A 180 16.14 -23.88 -1.94
N HIS A 181 17.40 -24.29 -2.01
CA HIS A 181 18.28 -24.26 -0.83
C HIS A 181 18.70 -22.82 -0.49
N ASP A 182 18.96 -22.53 0.79
CA ASP A 182 19.25 -21.16 1.28
C ASP A 182 20.61 -20.57 0.89
N ASP A 183 21.42 -21.30 0.11
CA ASP A 183 22.72 -20.90 -0.40
C ASP A 183 22.83 -20.95 -1.95
N ASP A 184 21.72 -21.24 -2.64
CA ASP A 184 21.67 -21.41 -4.11
C ASP A 184 21.08 -20.17 -4.80
N ASP A 185 21.89 -19.11 -4.88
CA ASP A 185 21.53 -17.84 -5.51
C ASP A 185 21.36 -17.94 -7.05
N GLU A 186 22.02 -18.92 -7.70
CA GLU A 186 21.93 -19.15 -9.15
C GLU A 186 20.58 -19.74 -9.54
N GLN A 187 20.06 -20.69 -8.76
CA GLN A 187 18.75 -21.29 -8.99
C GLN A 187 17.62 -20.26 -8.85
N LEU A 188 17.77 -19.28 -7.96
CA LEU A 188 16.81 -18.18 -7.79
C LEU A 188 16.76 -17.23 -9.00
N SER A 189 17.92 -17.00 -9.63
CA SER A 189 18.05 -16.09 -10.78
C SER A 189 17.41 -16.65 -12.05
N ASN A 190 17.29 -17.98 -12.17
CA ASN A 190 16.72 -18.69 -13.33
C ASN A 190 15.39 -19.40 -13.02
N LEU A 191 14.66 -18.97 -11.99
CA LEU A 191 13.50 -19.69 -11.49
C LEU A 191 12.33 -19.69 -12.49
N LEU A 192 11.97 -20.87 -13.02
CA LEU A 192 10.80 -21.07 -13.88
C LEU A 192 9.58 -21.47 -13.04
N LEU A 193 8.70 -20.51 -12.75
CA LEU A 193 7.44 -20.75 -12.05
C LEU A 193 6.41 -21.37 -13.02
N LEU A 194 6.23 -22.68 -12.95
CA LEU A 194 5.20 -23.39 -13.72
C LEU A 194 3.83 -23.25 -13.05
N ASP A 195 2.76 -22.98 -13.82
CA ASP A 195 1.40 -22.77 -13.27
C ASP A 195 0.87 -23.96 -12.47
N LYS A 196 1.36 -25.18 -12.76
CA LYS A 196 1.00 -26.40 -12.03
C LYS A 196 1.42 -26.38 -10.55
N ASP A 197 2.41 -25.57 -10.19
CA ASP A 197 2.98 -25.48 -8.85
C ASP A 197 2.40 -24.30 -8.04
N GLU A 198 1.39 -23.60 -8.60
CA GLU A 198 0.68 -22.51 -7.91
C GLU A 198 -0.24 -23.03 -6.79
N LEU A 199 -0.16 -22.37 -5.64
CA LEU A 199 -0.98 -22.61 -4.46
C LEU A 199 -2.34 -21.92 -4.60
N LEU A 200 -3.39 -22.74 -4.75
CA LEU A 200 -4.76 -22.26 -4.95
C LEU A 200 -5.41 -21.84 -3.63
N PRO A 201 -6.07 -20.66 -3.55
CA PRO A 201 -6.64 -20.13 -2.30
C PRO A 201 -7.64 -21.04 -1.58
N THR A 202 -8.30 -21.92 -2.33
CA THR A 202 -9.39 -22.80 -1.87
C THR A 202 -8.91 -24.12 -1.29
N ARG A 203 -7.63 -24.45 -1.46
CA ARG A 203 -7.05 -25.72 -0.99
C ARG A 203 -6.39 -25.57 0.38
N LYS A 204 -6.32 -26.66 1.13
CA LYS A 204 -5.65 -26.70 2.43
C LYS A 204 -4.13 -26.70 2.28
N ILE A 205 -3.43 -26.19 3.30
CA ILE A 205 -1.97 -26.24 3.34
C ILE A 205 -1.44 -27.69 3.33
N SER A 206 -2.12 -28.61 4.02
CA SER A 206 -1.76 -30.04 4.06
C SER A 206 -1.74 -30.73 2.70
N GLU A 207 -2.54 -30.26 1.74
CA GLU A 207 -2.56 -30.82 0.37
C GLU A 207 -1.24 -30.54 -0.37
N TYR A 208 -0.62 -29.40 -0.10
CA TYR A 208 0.65 -29.01 -0.72
C TYR A 208 1.86 -29.39 0.12
N PHE A 209 1.72 -29.39 1.44
CA PHE A 209 2.75 -29.72 2.41
C PHE A 209 2.26 -30.87 3.32
N PRO A 210 2.23 -32.11 2.81
CA PRO A 210 1.77 -33.27 3.59
C PRO A 210 2.76 -33.64 4.71
N SER A 211 4.06 -33.39 4.49
CA SER A 211 5.14 -33.55 5.46
C SER A 211 5.70 -32.18 5.86
N SER A 212 6.55 -32.14 6.89
CA SER A 212 7.28 -30.91 7.22
C SER A 212 8.24 -30.54 6.08
N PRO A 213 8.39 -29.24 5.78
CA PRO A 213 9.30 -28.77 4.75
C PRO A 213 10.75 -29.05 5.17
N LEU A 214 11.64 -29.18 4.19
CA LEU A 214 13.06 -29.36 4.45
C LEU A 214 13.63 -28.12 5.16
N GLN A 215 14.52 -28.35 6.12
CA GLN A 215 15.29 -27.28 6.74
C GLN A 215 16.18 -26.60 5.69
N ARG A 216 16.49 -25.31 5.89
CA ARG A 216 17.39 -24.54 5.00
C ARG A 216 16.91 -24.44 3.55
N HIS A 217 15.59 -24.43 3.34
CA HIS A 217 15.01 -24.24 2.02
C HIS A 217 13.92 -23.18 2.04
N ILE A 218 13.85 -22.39 0.97
CA ILE A 218 12.68 -21.60 0.63
C ILE A 218 11.56 -22.57 0.23
N ASN A 219 10.38 -22.39 0.80
CA ASN A 219 9.22 -23.25 0.56
C ASN A 219 8.21 -22.59 -0.37
N ILE A 220 8.11 -21.26 -0.30
CA ILE A 220 7.12 -20.49 -1.05
C ILE A 220 7.75 -19.26 -1.70
N ILE A 221 7.51 -19.10 -3.00
CA ILE A 221 7.73 -17.82 -3.68
C ILE A 221 6.43 -17.03 -3.66
N VAL A 222 6.49 -15.83 -3.11
CA VAL A 222 5.42 -14.84 -3.11
C VAL A 222 5.62 -13.94 -4.31
N LYS A 223 4.78 -14.10 -5.32
CA LYS A 223 4.65 -13.10 -6.37
C LYS A 223 3.61 -12.11 -5.91
N LEU A 224 4.03 -10.86 -5.76
CA LEU A 224 3.09 -9.76 -5.75
C LEU A 224 2.29 -9.82 -7.06
N PRO A 225 1.09 -9.24 -7.14
CA PRO A 225 0.47 -8.95 -8.42
C PRO A 225 1.36 -7.97 -9.20
N HIS A 226 2.46 -8.49 -9.76
CA HIS A 226 3.01 -7.98 -10.98
C HIS A 226 2.11 -8.57 -12.05
N SER A 227 0.89 -8.02 -12.17
CA SER A 227 0.24 -8.07 -13.46
C SER A 227 1.27 -7.49 -14.41
N ALA A 228 1.84 -8.35 -15.24
CA ALA A 228 2.60 -7.93 -16.39
C ALA A 228 1.61 -7.20 -17.28
N LEU A 229 1.41 -5.92 -16.98
CA LEU A 229 0.45 -5.07 -17.66
C LEU A 229 1.04 -4.75 -19.03
N ARG A 230 0.19 -4.74 -20.04
CA ARG A 230 0.47 -4.05 -21.30
C ARG A 230 0.57 -2.55 -21.02
N LEU A 231 1.24 -1.81 -21.90
CA LEU A 231 1.39 -0.37 -21.72
C LEU A 231 0.03 0.32 -21.56
N GLU A 232 -0.95 -0.03 -22.40
CA GLU A 232 -2.29 0.55 -22.34
C GLU A 232 -3.01 0.24 -21.02
N GLU A 233 -2.75 -0.92 -20.43
CA GLU A 233 -3.31 -1.24 -19.12
C GLU A 233 -2.66 -0.37 -18.03
N VAL A 234 -1.33 -0.16 -18.04
CA VAL A 234 -0.69 0.76 -17.07
C VAL A 234 -1.16 2.19 -17.24
N LEU A 235 -1.25 2.66 -18.48
CA LEU A 235 -1.72 4.00 -18.77
C LEU A 235 -3.19 4.18 -18.43
N SER A 236 -3.94 3.09 -18.28
CA SER A 236 -5.35 3.17 -17.89
C SER A 236 -5.56 3.52 -16.42
N TYR A 237 -4.53 3.39 -15.57
CA TYR A 237 -4.64 3.73 -14.14
C TYR A 237 -4.66 5.25 -13.96
N PRO A 238 -5.75 5.82 -13.39
CA PRO A 238 -5.83 7.24 -13.14
C PRO A 238 -4.95 7.61 -11.93
N PRO A 239 -4.10 8.64 -12.05
CA PRO A 239 -3.43 9.21 -10.88
C PRO A 239 -4.47 9.77 -9.89
N PRO A 240 -4.21 9.72 -8.56
CA PRO A 240 -5.13 10.27 -7.57
C PRO A 240 -5.14 11.80 -7.65
N HIS A 241 -6.29 12.42 -7.39
CA HIS A 241 -6.37 13.87 -7.20
C HIS A 241 -5.53 14.35 -6.02
N ILE A 242 -5.13 15.62 -6.06
CA ILE A 242 -4.47 16.28 -4.95
C ILE A 242 -5.44 17.19 -4.19
N GLY A 243 -5.37 17.16 -2.86
CA GLY A 243 -6.16 18.04 -2.00
C GLY A 243 -5.45 19.37 -1.77
N TYR A 244 -6.21 20.46 -1.62
CA TYR A 244 -5.66 21.76 -1.22
C TYR A 244 -5.91 22.03 0.25
N SER A 245 -4.89 22.50 0.97
CA SER A 245 -5.01 22.89 2.37
C SER A 245 -5.83 24.18 2.51
N PRO A 246 -6.74 24.29 3.49
CA PRO A 246 -7.39 25.56 3.81
C PRO A 246 -6.40 26.62 4.32
N TYR A 247 -5.20 26.19 4.76
CA TYR A 247 -4.11 27.05 5.19
C TYR A 247 -3.08 27.31 4.07
N GLY A 248 -3.31 26.77 2.87
CA GLY A 248 -2.45 26.97 1.71
C GLY A 248 -2.60 28.36 1.10
N THR A 249 -1.60 28.79 0.32
CA THR A 249 -1.71 30.05 -0.40
C THR A 249 -2.77 29.96 -1.49
N THR A 250 -3.87 30.70 -1.31
CA THR A 250 -4.90 30.95 -2.33
C THR A 250 -4.50 32.09 -3.27
N SER A 251 -3.29 32.64 -3.10
CA SER A 251 -2.82 33.77 -3.89
C SER A 251 -2.84 33.43 -5.37
N LYS A 252 -3.65 34.18 -6.11
CA LYS A 252 -3.77 34.11 -7.57
C LYS A 252 -2.69 34.94 -8.27
N THR A 253 -1.59 35.28 -7.59
CA THR A 253 -0.47 36.01 -8.19
C THR A 253 0.39 35.04 -9.00
N THR A 254 0.74 35.45 -10.22
CA THR A 254 1.73 34.78 -11.06
C THR A 254 2.89 35.73 -11.31
N THR A 255 4.08 35.19 -11.57
CA THR A 255 5.20 36.00 -12.04
C THR A 255 4.83 36.62 -13.38
N ARG A 256 4.98 37.94 -13.51
CA ARG A 256 4.79 38.60 -14.80
C ARG A 256 5.85 38.10 -15.76
N ALA A 257 5.42 37.59 -16.90
CA ALA A 257 6.34 37.15 -17.93
C ALA A 257 6.87 38.37 -18.70
N GLY A 258 8.20 38.52 -18.74
CA GLY A 258 8.86 39.47 -19.63
C GLY A 258 8.91 38.94 -21.07
N GLY A 259 9.58 39.65 -21.97
CA GLY A 259 9.79 39.21 -23.35
C GLY A 259 8.66 39.57 -24.33
N LYS A 260 8.78 39.10 -25.58
CA LYS A 260 7.80 39.40 -26.65
C LYS A 260 6.65 38.39 -26.60
N PRO A 261 5.39 38.84 -26.59
CA PRO A 261 4.26 37.93 -26.57
C PRO A 261 4.04 37.12 -27.84
N PRO A 262 3.38 35.94 -27.75
CA PRO A 262 2.94 35.26 -28.95
C PRO A 262 1.99 36.19 -29.70
N ARG A 263 2.11 36.19 -31.03
CA ARG A 263 1.31 37.04 -31.91
C ARG A 263 -0.16 36.64 -31.87
N LYS A 264 -0.45 35.33 -31.80
CA LYS A 264 -1.80 34.79 -31.66
C LYS A 264 -1.82 33.62 -30.69
N VAL A 265 -2.94 33.50 -29.96
CA VAL A 265 -3.27 32.35 -29.12
C VAL A 265 -4.58 31.78 -29.63
N MET A 266 -4.54 30.56 -30.16
CA MET A 266 -5.66 29.90 -30.84
C MET A 266 -5.97 28.55 -30.21
N LEU A 267 -7.16 28.01 -30.50
CA LEU A 267 -7.52 26.65 -30.13
C LEU A 267 -6.82 25.65 -31.07
N TRP A 268 -6.37 24.53 -30.52
CA TRP A 268 -5.92 23.38 -31.30
C TRP A 268 -7.09 22.41 -31.52
N GLU A 269 -7.91 22.70 -32.55
CA GLU A 269 -9.25 22.10 -32.74
C GLU A 269 -9.26 20.57 -32.88
N ASN A 270 -8.25 19.97 -33.53
CA ASN A 270 -8.20 18.52 -33.79
C ASN A 270 -7.17 17.79 -32.91
N PHE A 271 -6.77 18.38 -31.79
CA PHE A 271 -5.70 17.81 -30.96
C PHE A 271 -6.01 16.39 -30.49
N PHE A 272 -7.16 16.17 -29.85
CA PHE A 272 -7.50 14.86 -29.28
C PHE A 272 -7.74 13.82 -30.37
N ASP A 273 -8.34 14.18 -31.50
CA ASP A 273 -8.54 13.25 -32.62
C ASP A 273 -7.19 12.71 -33.14
N ASN A 274 -6.22 13.60 -33.32
CA ASN A 274 -4.87 13.24 -33.78
C ASN A 274 -4.13 12.35 -32.77
N VAL A 275 -4.23 12.68 -31.48
CA VAL A 275 -3.59 11.91 -30.41
C VAL A 275 -4.26 10.53 -30.26
N ASN A 276 -5.59 10.46 -30.38
CA ASN A 276 -6.35 9.23 -30.24
C ASN A 276 -6.14 8.26 -31.41
N ALA A 277 -5.78 8.77 -32.59
CA ALA A 277 -5.42 7.96 -33.77
C ALA A 277 -4.05 7.26 -33.64
N TYR A 278 -3.19 7.67 -32.69
CA TYR A 278 -1.89 7.05 -32.49
C TYR A 278 -2.00 5.70 -31.77
N SER A 279 -1.38 4.66 -32.34
CA SER A 279 -1.25 3.33 -31.73
C SER A 279 0.19 3.03 -31.31
N PHE A 280 0.34 2.35 -30.17
CA PHE A 280 1.63 1.91 -29.64
C PHE A 280 2.08 0.54 -30.19
N ASP A 281 1.37 -0.06 -31.16
CA ASP A 281 1.50 -1.46 -31.60
C ASP A 281 2.93 -1.92 -32.01
N GLU A 282 3.83 -1.00 -32.34
CA GLU A 282 5.23 -1.31 -32.65
C GLU A 282 6.17 -1.38 -31.44
N LEU A 283 5.87 -0.66 -30.35
CA LEU A 283 6.75 -0.57 -29.18
C LEU A 283 6.54 -1.70 -28.16
N ASP A 284 5.42 -2.44 -28.25
CA ASP A 284 4.77 -2.95 -27.03
C ASP A 284 4.36 -4.42 -27.01
N ARG A 285 4.66 -5.22 -28.04
CA ARG A 285 4.19 -6.62 -28.07
C ARG A 285 4.85 -7.53 -27.02
N GLU A 286 6.02 -7.16 -26.49
CA GLU A 286 6.82 -8.02 -25.60
C GLU A 286 7.15 -7.40 -24.23
N ARG A 287 6.94 -6.09 -24.05
CA ARG A 287 7.28 -5.41 -22.79
C ARG A 287 6.17 -5.62 -21.77
N LYS A 288 6.58 -5.98 -20.55
CA LYS A 288 5.69 -6.24 -19.41
C LYS A 288 5.96 -5.20 -18.35
N PHE A 289 4.95 -4.41 -18.01
CA PHE A 289 5.08 -3.34 -17.03
C PHE A 289 4.48 -3.73 -15.69
N LYS A 290 4.87 -3.00 -14.65
CA LYS A 290 4.31 -3.12 -13.30
C LYS A 290 3.22 -2.08 -13.10
N GLU A 291 2.27 -2.39 -12.21
CA GLU A 291 1.26 -1.44 -11.75
C GLU A 291 1.93 -0.16 -11.20
N PRO A 292 1.43 1.04 -11.55
CA PRO A 292 2.00 2.27 -11.07
C PRO A 292 1.64 2.49 -9.59
N MET A 293 2.64 2.80 -8.76
CA MET A 293 2.41 3.22 -7.38
C MET A 293 2.21 4.73 -7.34
N PHE A 294 1.01 5.16 -6.96
CA PHE A 294 0.70 6.56 -6.74
C PHE A 294 0.72 6.93 -5.25
N VAL A 295 1.07 8.18 -4.97
CA VAL A 295 0.97 8.79 -3.65
C VAL A 295 -0.27 9.68 -3.62
N ASN A 296 -1.17 9.44 -2.69
CA ASN A 296 -2.45 10.15 -2.53
C ASN A 296 -2.45 11.17 -1.38
N ASP A 297 -1.40 11.22 -0.57
CA ASP A 297 -1.34 12.07 0.64
C ASP A 297 -0.82 13.49 0.36
N PHE A 298 -0.81 13.93 -0.91
CA PHE A 298 -0.41 15.29 -1.26
C PHE A 298 -1.47 16.30 -0.79
N ILE A 299 -1.06 17.17 0.12
CA ILE A 299 -1.83 18.33 0.58
C ILE A 299 -1.14 19.60 0.08
N VAL A 300 -1.73 20.24 -0.93
CA VAL A 300 -1.16 21.41 -1.59
C VAL A 300 -1.29 22.65 -0.70
N THR A 301 -0.14 23.16 -0.28
CA THR A 301 0.01 24.44 0.41
C THR A 301 0.59 25.52 -0.51
N GLU A 302 1.40 25.11 -1.50
CA GLU A 302 2.12 25.96 -2.45
C GLU A 302 2.39 25.24 -3.78
N GLU A 303 2.91 25.97 -4.77
CA GLU A 303 3.16 25.45 -6.13
C GLU A 303 4.16 24.29 -6.16
N GLU A 304 5.13 24.29 -5.24
CA GLU A 304 6.13 23.22 -5.08
C GLU A 304 5.48 21.85 -4.83
N VAL A 305 4.39 21.79 -4.07
CA VAL A 305 3.68 20.53 -3.78
C VAL A 305 3.02 19.99 -5.05
N VAL A 306 2.45 20.86 -5.89
CA VAL A 306 1.88 20.47 -7.20
C VAL A 306 2.99 19.91 -8.09
N ARG A 307 4.14 20.58 -8.11
CA ARG A 307 5.33 20.19 -8.85
C ARG A 307 5.79 18.79 -8.44
N GLN A 308 5.88 18.51 -7.14
CA GLN A 308 6.24 17.21 -6.59
C GLN A 308 5.21 16.11 -6.87
N ALA A 309 3.91 16.41 -6.74
CA ALA A 309 2.84 15.48 -7.07
C ALA A 309 2.93 15.05 -8.54
N LEU A 310 3.14 16.02 -9.44
CA LEU A 310 3.30 15.76 -10.87
C LEU A 310 4.51 14.87 -11.16
N ASN A 311 5.63 15.11 -10.47
CA ASN A 311 6.82 14.27 -10.60
C ASN A 311 6.55 12.83 -10.17
N VAL A 312 6.00 12.64 -8.97
CA VAL A 312 5.84 11.32 -8.36
C VAL A 312 4.79 10.49 -9.09
N ASN A 313 3.62 11.09 -9.35
CA ASN A 313 2.47 10.35 -9.86
C ASN A 313 2.42 10.29 -11.39
N ILE A 314 3.10 11.19 -12.12
CA ILE A 314 3.09 11.19 -13.59
C ILE A 314 4.49 10.95 -14.16
N PHE A 315 5.46 11.82 -13.89
CA PHE A 315 6.74 11.77 -14.61
C PHE A 315 7.62 10.57 -14.25
N LEU A 316 7.67 10.15 -12.99
CA LEU A 316 8.37 8.92 -12.62
C LEU A 316 7.72 7.68 -13.22
N VAL A 317 6.41 7.68 -13.41
CA VAL A 317 5.69 6.60 -14.11
C VAL A 317 6.09 6.62 -15.59
N LEU A 318 5.98 7.76 -16.27
CA LEU A 318 6.35 7.89 -17.68
C LEU A 318 7.81 7.53 -17.94
N ASN A 319 8.75 7.96 -17.09
CA ASN A 319 10.17 7.60 -17.19
C ASN A 319 10.42 6.08 -17.07
N ARG A 320 9.59 5.35 -16.30
CA ARG A 320 9.70 3.89 -16.18
C ARG A 320 9.12 3.17 -17.40
N LEU A 321 8.08 3.75 -18.00
CA LEU A 321 7.43 3.19 -19.18
C LEU A 321 8.25 3.44 -20.46
N PHE A 322 8.95 4.57 -20.53
CA PHE A 322 9.66 5.04 -21.71
C PHE A 322 11.11 5.37 -21.38
N SER A 323 11.99 4.37 -21.48
CA SER A 323 13.43 4.52 -21.22
C SER A 323 14.10 5.56 -22.13
N ASP A 324 13.58 5.78 -23.33
CA ASP A 324 14.13 6.73 -24.29
C ASP A 324 13.73 8.18 -23.97
N TYR A 325 12.79 8.39 -23.05
CA TYR A 325 12.29 9.72 -22.69
C TYR A 325 12.63 10.02 -21.23
N LYS A 326 13.07 11.25 -20.98
CA LYS A 326 13.48 11.67 -19.64
C LYS A 326 12.80 12.97 -19.24
N PHE A 327 11.73 12.83 -18.47
CA PHE A 327 11.09 13.92 -17.73
C PHE A 327 11.91 14.23 -16.48
N SER A 328 12.42 15.46 -16.38
CA SER A 328 13.25 15.87 -15.25
C SER A 328 13.32 17.39 -15.10
N MET A 329 13.80 17.85 -13.94
CA MET A 329 14.07 19.27 -13.65
C MET A 329 15.44 19.73 -14.19
N ARG A 330 15.79 19.34 -15.43
CA ARG A 330 17.06 19.72 -16.04
C ARG A 330 17.02 21.21 -16.41
N LYS A 331 18.15 21.88 -16.26
CA LYS A 331 18.32 23.26 -16.73
C LYS A 331 18.28 23.28 -18.26
N VAL A 332 17.44 24.12 -18.83
CA VAL A 332 17.37 24.38 -20.27
C VAL A 332 18.10 25.69 -20.62
N TYR A 333 18.38 25.91 -21.89
CA TYR A 333 19.01 27.14 -22.37
C TYR A 333 17.93 28.22 -22.54
N ALA A 334 17.47 28.76 -21.42
CA ALA A 334 16.52 29.88 -21.37
C ALA A 334 16.91 30.87 -20.26
N SER A 335 16.44 32.10 -20.40
CA SER A 335 16.55 33.19 -19.43
C SER A 335 15.81 32.88 -18.13
N GLY A 336 14.80 32.00 -18.16
CA GLY A 336 14.15 31.42 -16.99
C GLY A 336 14.25 29.90 -16.94
N LYS A 337 13.67 29.30 -15.89
CA LYS A 337 13.71 27.86 -15.65
C LYS A 337 12.29 27.29 -15.73
N PRO A 338 11.96 26.46 -16.73
CA PRO A 338 10.72 25.69 -16.72
C PRO A 338 10.76 24.69 -15.55
N ASP A 339 9.59 24.35 -15.02
CA ASP A 339 9.49 23.40 -13.91
C ASP A 339 10.02 22.01 -14.28
N TYR A 340 9.66 21.54 -15.48
CA TYR A 340 10.18 20.29 -16.04
C TYR A 340 10.54 20.44 -17.51
N SER A 341 11.34 19.50 -17.97
CA SER A 341 11.75 19.32 -19.36
C SER A 341 11.69 17.84 -19.70
N CYS A 342 11.42 17.52 -20.96
CA CYS A 342 11.53 16.16 -21.47
C CYS A 342 12.64 16.08 -22.51
N TYR A 343 13.54 15.11 -22.34
CA TYR A 343 14.60 14.82 -23.30
C TYR A 343 14.39 13.46 -23.95
N TYR A 344 14.56 13.40 -25.27
CA TYR A 344 14.69 12.15 -26.00
C TYR A 344 16.15 11.69 -26.04
N GLN A 345 16.40 10.43 -25.68
CA GLN A 345 17.71 9.79 -25.56
C GLN A 345 18.72 10.64 -24.76
N GLU A 346 18.22 11.34 -23.74
CA GLU A 346 18.97 12.28 -22.87
C GLU A 346 19.68 13.46 -23.58
N LYS A 347 19.51 13.59 -24.90
CA LYS A 347 20.24 14.54 -25.76
C LYS A 347 19.33 15.63 -26.29
N LEU A 348 18.21 15.26 -26.89
CA LEU A 348 17.33 16.18 -27.59
C LEU A 348 16.23 16.68 -26.65
N LEU A 349 16.20 17.99 -26.36
CA LEU A 349 15.08 18.60 -25.65
C LEU A 349 13.87 18.63 -26.59
N ILE A 350 12.79 17.94 -26.22
CA ILE A 350 11.60 17.83 -27.08
C ILE A 350 10.46 18.75 -26.65
N LEU A 351 10.36 19.05 -25.35
CA LEU A 351 9.35 19.96 -24.80
C LEU A 351 9.72 20.42 -23.39
N VAL A 352 9.07 21.50 -22.97
CA VAL A 352 9.09 22.07 -21.62
C VAL A 352 7.71 21.98 -20.99
N ILE A 353 7.68 21.80 -19.67
CA ILE A 353 6.43 21.79 -18.89
C ILE A 353 6.49 22.88 -17.82
N GLU A 354 5.45 23.69 -17.78
CA GLU A 354 5.21 24.67 -16.72
C GLU A 354 4.06 24.20 -15.84
N THR A 355 4.22 24.33 -14.53
CA THR A 355 3.21 23.95 -13.54
C THR A 355 2.68 25.18 -12.82
N LYS A 356 1.38 25.16 -12.52
CA LYS A 356 0.71 26.21 -11.76
C LYS A 356 -0.29 25.60 -10.78
N ARG A 357 -0.59 26.32 -9.71
CA ARG A 357 -1.72 25.97 -8.82
C ARG A 357 -3.05 26.16 -9.54
N ILE A 358 -4.03 25.34 -9.21
CA ILE A 358 -5.37 25.40 -9.82
C ILE A 358 -6.00 26.79 -9.67
N HIS A 359 -5.80 27.45 -8.53
CA HIS A 359 -6.28 28.80 -8.22
C HIS A 359 -5.91 29.89 -9.24
N ILE A 360 -4.81 29.72 -9.99
CA ILE A 360 -4.37 30.68 -11.02
C ILE A 360 -5.27 30.58 -12.26
N LEU A 361 -5.81 29.39 -12.53
CA LEU A 361 -6.64 29.07 -13.71
C LEU A 361 -8.10 28.74 -13.35
N GLU A 362 -8.50 28.81 -12.09
CA GLU A 362 -9.87 28.61 -11.59
C GLU A 362 -10.94 29.47 -12.26
N GLY A 363 -10.55 30.62 -12.84
CA GLY A 363 -11.49 31.53 -13.50
C GLY A 363 -11.99 31.04 -14.87
N ILE A 364 -11.45 29.93 -15.38
CA ILE A 364 -11.92 29.29 -16.61
C ILE A 364 -13.28 28.65 -16.33
N LYS A 365 -14.34 29.18 -16.95
CA LYS A 365 -15.69 28.62 -16.83
C LYS A 365 -15.74 27.21 -17.42
N ASP A 366 -16.69 26.39 -16.98
CA ASP A 366 -16.90 25.07 -17.56
C ASP A 366 -17.10 25.15 -19.08
N GLY A 367 -16.34 24.35 -19.82
CA GLY A 367 -16.32 24.36 -21.29
C GLY A 367 -15.54 25.50 -21.95
N GLN A 368 -15.11 26.53 -21.19
CA GLN A 368 -14.31 27.63 -21.73
C GLN A 368 -12.89 27.18 -22.06
N LYS A 369 -12.40 27.53 -23.25
CA LYS A 369 -11.04 27.18 -23.69
C LYS A 369 -10.02 28.16 -23.12
N LEU A 370 -8.83 27.65 -22.79
CA LEU A 370 -7.73 28.50 -22.27
C LEU A 370 -7.31 29.57 -23.29
N SER A 371 -7.35 29.25 -24.58
CA SER A 371 -7.08 30.19 -25.67
C SER A 371 -8.03 31.40 -25.65
N ASP A 372 -9.31 31.19 -25.39
CA ASP A 372 -10.30 32.27 -25.24
C ASP A 372 -10.17 33.00 -23.90
N PHE A 373 -9.88 32.27 -22.83
CA PHE A 373 -9.68 32.85 -21.51
C PHE A 373 -8.50 33.84 -21.50
N CYS A 374 -7.43 33.55 -22.24
CA CYS A 374 -6.29 34.46 -22.43
C CYS A 374 -6.69 35.82 -23.02
N LYS A 375 -7.75 35.90 -23.83
CA LYS A 375 -8.22 37.19 -24.39
C LYS A 375 -8.70 38.14 -23.30
N THR A 376 -9.28 37.60 -22.23
CA THR A 376 -9.93 38.39 -21.16
C THR A 376 -9.17 38.41 -19.84
N ASN A 377 -8.24 37.48 -19.62
CA ASN A 377 -7.51 37.34 -18.35
C ASN A 377 -6.00 37.58 -18.50
N ALA A 378 -5.49 38.65 -17.89
CA ALA A 378 -4.07 39.00 -17.93
C ALA A 378 -3.15 37.95 -17.29
N LYS A 379 -3.60 37.29 -16.21
CA LYS A 379 -2.79 36.28 -15.51
C LYS A 379 -2.66 35.00 -16.33
N ALA A 380 -3.74 34.59 -16.99
CA ALA A 380 -3.69 33.48 -17.94
C ALA A 380 -2.72 33.78 -19.09
N ARG A 381 -2.73 35.03 -19.60
CA ARG A 381 -1.73 35.46 -20.59
C ARG A 381 -0.31 35.38 -20.05
N ASP A 382 -0.05 35.85 -18.84
CA ASP A 382 1.28 35.79 -18.24
C ASP A 382 1.79 34.34 -18.09
N VAL A 383 0.91 33.41 -17.70
CA VAL A 383 1.26 31.98 -17.61
C VAL A 383 1.56 31.38 -18.98
N VAL A 384 0.71 31.64 -19.97
CA VAL A 384 0.91 31.16 -21.34
C VAL A 384 2.16 31.79 -21.98
N GLN A 385 2.41 33.06 -21.70
CA GLN A 385 3.59 33.79 -22.12
C GLN A 385 4.87 33.17 -21.57
N GLN A 386 4.87 32.82 -20.29
CA GLN A 386 6.01 32.21 -19.63
C GLN A 386 6.42 30.92 -20.32
N LEU A 387 5.44 30.03 -20.59
CA LEU A 387 5.69 28.80 -21.34
C LEU A 387 6.17 29.09 -22.77
N TYR A 388 5.53 30.04 -23.46
CA TYR A 388 5.93 30.45 -24.82
C TYR A 388 7.38 30.97 -24.88
N ASN A 389 7.84 31.74 -23.89
CA ASN A 389 9.21 32.23 -23.84
C ASN A 389 10.20 31.07 -23.80
N TYR A 390 9.96 30.08 -22.94
CA TYR A 390 10.81 28.89 -22.85
C TYR A 390 10.84 28.12 -24.17
N MET A 391 9.68 27.97 -24.81
CA MET A 391 9.58 27.31 -26.11
C MET A 391 10.33 28.11 -27.20
N SER A 392 10.17 29.43 -27.24
CA SER A 392 10.79 30.29 -28.25
C SER A 392 12.31 30.35 -28.09
N GLU A 393 12.82 30.46 -26.87
CA GLU A 393 14.26 30.55 -26.58
C GLU A 393 15.01 29.23 -26.83
N ASN A 394 14.31 28.10 -26.68
CA ASN A 394 14.86 26.76 -26.97
C ASN A 394 14.43 26.22 -28.35
N GLU A 395 13.83 27.06 -29.19
CA GLU A 395 13.34 26.70 -30.54
C GLU A 395 12.35 25.51 -30.56
N LEU A 396 11.66 25.26 -29.46
CA LEU A 396 10.74 24.13 -29.31
C LEU A 396 9.42 24.39 -30.01
N GLN A 397 8.86 23.31 -30.56
CA GLN A 397 7.52 23.28 -31.14
C GLN A 397 6.45 22.95 -30.11
N PHE A 398 6.78 22.21 -29.04
CA PHE A 398 5.79 21.69 -28.09
C PHE A 398 6.09 22.08 -26.64
N GLY A 399 5.02 22.28 -25.88
CA GLY A 399 5.06 22.59 -24.45
C GLY A 399 3.79 22.11 -23.75
N VAL A 400 3.87 22.00 -22.42
CA VAL A 400 2.72 21.57 -21.60
C VAL A 400 2.54 22.55 -20.45
N LEU A 401 1.30 22.93 -20.21
CA LEU A 401 0.89 23.64 -19.00
C LEU A 401 0.07 22.69 -18.13
N SER A 402 0.40 22.59 -16.84
CA SER A 402 -0.24 21.63 -15.93
C SER A 402 -0.65 22.27 -14.61
N THR A 403 -1.82 21.88 -14.12
CA THR A 403 -2.28 22.13 -12.74
C THR A 403 -2.39 20.85 -11.93
N TYR A 404 -1.72 19.78 -12.40
CA TYR A 404 -1.89 18.39 -11.98
C TYR A 404 -3.24 17.79 -12.40
N ASP A 405 -4.37 18.37 -11.99
CA ASP A 405 -5.68 17.82 -12.35
C ASP A 405 -6.12 18.16 -13.78
N LYS A 406 -5.57 19.23 -14.35
CA LYS A 406 -5.80 19.65 -15.73
C LYS A 406 -4.49 19.91 -16.46
N HIS A 407 -4.41 19.44 -17.70
CA HIS A 407 -3.27 19.64 -18.59
C HIS A 407 -3.71 20.32 -19.89
N TRP A 408 -2.88 21.21 -20.41
CA TRP A 408 -3.04 21.84 -21.72
C TRP A 408 -1.77 21.63 -22.54
N PHE A 409 -1.93 21.16 -23.77
CA PHE A 409 -0.83 20.97 -24.70
C PHE A 409 -0.74 22.18 -25.61
N VAL A 410 0.48 22.66 -25.81
CA VAL A 410 0.76 23.86 -26.58
C VAL A 410 1.64 23.51 -27.76
N LYS A 411 1.20 23.86 -28.96
CA LYS A 411 1.99 23.83 -30.20
C LYS A 411 2.36 25.25 -30.58
N ARG A 412 3.64 25.50 -30.81
CA ARG A 412 4.15 26.76 -31.36
C ARG A 412 4.38 26.59 -32.85
N ASP A 413 3.85 27.53 -33.61
CA ASP A 413 4.17 27.73 -35.02
C ASP A 413 4.73 29.13 -35.19
N TYR A 414 6.06 29.21 -35.19
CA TYR A 414 6.78 30.48 -35.17
C TYR A 414 6.32 31.41 -34.02
N GLN A 415 5.64 32.53 -34.33
CA GLN A 415 5.16 33.48 -33.32
C GLN A 415 3.75 33.17 -32.81
N ASP A 416 3.05 32.20 -33.40
CA ASP A 416 1.71 31.82 -32.99
C ASP A 416 1.74 30.57 -32.10
N ILE A 417 0.74 30.44 -31.22
CA ILE A 417 0.54 29.24 -30.43
C ILE A 417 -0.90 28.73 -30.53
N TYR A 418 -1.01 27.41 -30.49
CA TYR A 418 -2.24 26.65 -30.46
C TYR A 418 -2.30 25.87 -29.16
N ILE A 419 -3.38 26.04 -28.40
CA ILE A 419 -3.57 25.40 -27.10
C ILE A 419 -4.71 24.39 -27.23
N SER A 420 -4.50 23.15 -26.79
CA SER A 420 -5.54 22.14 -26.72
C SER A 420 -6.67 22.54 -25.77
N GLU A 421 -7.80 21.84 -25.80
CA GLU A 421 -8.70 21.88 -24.66
C GLU A 421 -8.03 21.25 -23.42
N SER A 422 -8.60 21.52 -22.23
CA SER A 422 -8.07 20.93 -21.01
C SER A 422 -8.31 19.43 -20.99
N LEU A 423 -7.24 18.66 -20.82
CA LEU A 423 -7.30 17.26 -20.46
C LEU A 423 -7.45 17.14 -18.94
N SER A 424 -8.61 16.68 -18.47
CA SER A 424 -8.85 16.40 -17.06
C SER A 424 -8.22 15.06 -16.66
N LEU A 425 -7.75 14.96 -15.42
CA LEU A 425 -7.24 13.72 -14.83
C LEU A 425 -8.28 12.58 -14.90
N ASP A 426 -9.56 12.93 -14.75
CA ASP A 426 -10.72 12.02 -14.80
C ASP A 426 -11.17 11.62 -16.21
N SER A 427 -10.44 12.01 -17.25
CA SER A 427 -10.80 11.67 -18.63
C SER A 427 -10.94 10.16 -18.78
N SER A 428 -12.17 9.69 -18.99
CA SER A 428 -12.49 8.27 -18.95
C SER A 428 -12.07 7.49 -20.19
N SER A 429 -11.61 8.13 -21.28
CA SER A 429 -11.10 7.47 -22.49
C SER A 429 -10.45 8.42 -23.52
N PRO A 430 -9.15 8.28 -23.84
CA PRO A 430 -8.10 7.60 -23.06
C PRO A 430 -7.76 8.39 -21.77
N PRO A 431 -7.20 7.74 -20.75
CA PRO A 431 -6.79 8.42 -19.52
C PRO A 431 -5.69 9.45 -19.74
N ALA A 432 -5.58 10.42 -18.84
CA ALA A 432 -4.73 11.59 -19.02
C ALA A 432 -3.24 11.24 -19.24
N SER A 433 -2.76 10.19 -18.58
CA SER A 433 -1.42 9.60 -18.77
C SER A 433 -1.24 9.00 -20.17
N SER A 434 -2.24 8.28 -20.69
CA SER A 434 -2.24 7.73 -22.06
C SER A 434 -2.19 8.83 -23.11
N GLN A 435 -3.04 9.85 -22.98
CA GLN A 435 -3.07 10.96 -23.93
C GLN A 435 -1.78 11.80 -23.86
N SER A 436 -1.30 12.13 -22.66
CA SER A 436 -0.03 12.83 -22.47
C SER A 436 1.10 12.08 -23.17
N LEU A 437 1.12 10.77 -23.02
CA LEU A 437 2.12 9.94 -23.64
C LEU A 437 2.02 9.88 -25.17
N ARG A 438 0.83 9.68 -25.73
CA ARG A 438 0.63 9.65 -27.19
C ARG A 438 1.11 10.95 -27.85
N VAL A 439 0.98 12.08 -27.15
CA VAL A 439 1.59 13.36 -27.55
C VAL A 439 3.12 13.25 -27.55
N TYR A 440 3.72 12.77 -26.46
CA TYR A 440 5.18 12.68 -26.39
C TYR A 440 5.78 11.73 -27.44
N SER A 441 5.18 10.57 -27.65
CA SER A 441 5.63 9.58 -28.63
C SER A 441 5.47 10.06 -30.08
N SER A 442 4.42 10.82 -30.39
CA SER A 442 4.25 11.47 -31.70
C SER A 442 5.27 12.59 -31.94
N THR A 443 5.73 13.27 -30.88
CA THR A 443 6.74 14.33 -31.01
C THR A 443 8.19 13.82 -31.10
N GLY A 444 8.54 12.69 -30.49
CA GLY A 444 9.92 12.20 -30.41
C GLY A 444 10.40 11.35 -31.59
N LYS A 445 9.50 10.72 -32.37
CA LYS A 445 9.89 9.93 -33.56
C LYS A 445 10.32 10.76 -34.77
N GLY A 446 10.18 12.10 -34.74
CA GLY A 446 10.38 12.93 -35.93
C GLY A 446 9.41 12.61 -37.08
N GLU A 447 8.46 11.69 -36.86
CA GLU A 447 7.43 11.35 -37.82
C GLU A 447 6.30 12.38 -37.71
N SER A 448 6.10 13.02 -38.84
CA SER A 448 5.12 14.05 -39.08
C SER A 448 3.69 13.49 -39.03
N LEU A 449 3.18 13.24 -37.83
CA LEU A 449 1.73 13.04 -37.61
C LEU A 449 0.89 14.30 -37.93
N PHE A 450 1.55 15.40 -38.30
CA PHE A 450 0.90 16.66 -38.65
C PHE A 450 1.32 17.23 -40.02
N SER A 451 1.92 16.42 -40.91
CA SER A 451 2.14 16.80 -42.32
C SER A 451 1.18 16.06 -43.26
N SER A 452 -0.12 16.21 -43.06
CA SER A 452 -1.11 15.75 -44.04
C SER A 452 -2.42 16.51 -43.93
N SER A 453 -2.38 17.82 -44.19
CA SER A 453 -3.54 18.54 -44.71
C SER A 453 -3.12 19.89 -45.32
N GLN A 454 -2.22 19.84 -46.31
CA GLN A 454 -2.17 20.83 -47.38
C GLN A 454 -1.90 20.11 -48.70
N GLN A 455 -2.95 19.45 -49.21
CA GLN A 455 -3.19 19.37 -50.65
C GLN A 455 -4.57 19.97 -50.89
N ASN A 456 -4.56 21.27 -51.17
CA ASN A 456 -5.27 21.92 -52.27
C ASN A 456 -4.79 23.36 -52.39
#